data_AF-A0A9R0U6V1-F1
#
_entry.id   AF-A0A9R0U6V1-F1
#
_cell.length_a   1.000
_cell.length_b   1.000
_cell.length_c   1.000
_cell.angle_alpha   90.00
_cell.angle_beta   90.00
_cell.angle_gamma   90.00
#
_symmetry.space_group_name_H-M   'P 1'
#
loop_
_entity.id
_entity.type
_entity.pdbx_description
1 polymer ?
#
loop_
_entity_poly.entity_id
_entity_poly.type
_entity_poly.pdbx_seq_one_letter_code
_entity_poly.pdbx_strand_id
1 'polypeptide(L)'
;MKRRVSIGLAVVLVLAVVGVIIWGRGDDSAAGSTTTVRGVIGSEKQAFFTDQRVVDAFARHGLKVEVDTAGSRQIATTVDLGKYAFAFPSSSPAAQKIQRDRKVTTVYTPFQSPMAVASFEPIVSLLRANGTVHKGAGDYDVLDIAKYLDLTKAGTRWDQLPGNTAYPARKNVLVTTTDPRESNSAAMYLSIVSFVANGNAVVSTPDQEAKVLPSVAKLFLDQGYTQNSTEGPFEDYLSAGMGKTPLALIYESQYVGRVLSGDGSIRPDMRMLYTAPTVYSKHTLVPLTGDGDKVGQLLATDPELGRLAATFGFRTTDPKLFAEVAASAHPPADLVDAVEPPSFETLERLLDAVGKQY
;
A
#
# COMPACT_ATOMS: atom_id res chain seq x y z
N MET A 1 21.72 -27.26 14.89
CA MET A 1 20.51 -27.97 14.42
C MET A 1 19.39 -27.02 13.97
N LYS A 2 19.08 -25.92 14.68
CA LYS A 2 17.99 -24.98 14.32
C LYS A 2 18.09 -24.31 12.93
N ARG A 3 19.30 -24.07 12.42
CA ARG A 3 19.54 -23.40 11.12
C ARG A 3 19.38 -24.31 9.89
N ARG A 4 19.49 -25.63 10.08
CA ARG A 4 19.27 -26.63 9.01
C ARG A 4 17.78 -26.98 8.88
N VAL A 5 17.03 -26.90 9.98
CA VAL A 5 15.57 -27.07 10.00
C VAL A 5 14.88 -25.90 9.31
N SER A 6 15.34 -24.66 9.47
CA SER A 6 14.76 -23.49 8.81
C SER A 6 15.04 -23.42 7.30
N ILE A 7 16.22 -23.85 6.85
CA ILE A 7 16.51 -23.99 5.40
C ILE A 7 15.72 -25.15 4.80
N GLY A 8 15.59 -26.26 5.52
CA GLY A 8 14.75 -27.39 5.10
C GLY A 8 13.27 -26.99 4.96
N LEU A 9 12.75 -26.20 5.90
CA LEU A 9 11.35 -25.73 5.88
C LEU A 9 11.09 -24.72 4.73
N ALA A 10 12.04 -23.83 4.45
CA ALA A 10 11.95 -22.89 3.33
C ALA A 10 12.00 -23.60 1.96
N VAL A 11 12.84 -24.62 1.81
CA VAL A 11 12.91 -25.43 0.59
C VAL A 11 11.65 -26.27 0.41
N VAL A 12 11.09 -26.83 1.50
CA VAL A 12 9.81 -27.56 1.46
C VAL A 12 8.64 -26.63 1.13
N LEU A 13 8.62 -25.39 1.64
CA LEU A 13 7.61 -24.39 1.28
C LEU A 13 7.71 -23.96 -0.18
N VAL A 14 8.92 -23.73 -0.70
CA VAL A 14 9.12 -23.42 -2.13
C VAL A 14 8.73 -24.60 -3.02
N LEU A 15 9.06 -25.84 -2.63
CA LEU A 15 8.64 -27.04 -3.36
C LEU A 15 7.14 -27.33 -3.24
N ALA A 16 6.50 -26.97 -2.14
CA ALA A 16 5.04 -27.06 -1.97
C ALA A 16 4.32 -26.02 -2.84
N VAL A 17 4.84 -24.78 -2.92
CA VAL A 17 4.31 -23.73 -3.81
C VAL A 17 4.50 -24.11 -5.28
N VAL A 18 5.66 -24.65 -5.66
CA VAL A 18 5.90 -25.15 -7.03
C VAL A 18 5.08 -26.43 -7.33
N GLY A 19 4.88 -27.30 -6.34
CA GLY A 19 4.06 -28.51 -6.47
C GLY A 19 2.57 -28.22 -6.69
N VAL A 20 2.02 -27.20 -6.02
CA VAL A 20 0.63 -26.73 -6.23
C VAL A 20 0.46 -26.10 -7.62
N ILE A 21 1.49 -25.42 -8.14
CA ILE A 21 1.47 -24.86 -9.51
C ILE A 21 1.47 -25.97 -10.59
N ILE A 22 2.02 -27.15 -10.30
CA ILE A 22 2.15 -28.24 -11.29
C ILE A 22 1.02 -29.28 -11.19
N TRP A 23 0.47 -29.54 -10.00
CA TRP A 23 -0.59 -30.55 -9.81
C TRP A 23 -2.02 -29.99 -10.00
N GLY A 24 -2.19 -28.71 -10.29
CA GLY A 24 -3.48 -28.14 -10.72
C GLY A 24 -3.87 -28.48 -12.17
N ARG A 25 -3.07 -29.28 -12.89
CA ARG A 25 -3.40 -29.80 -14.22
C ARG A 25 -4.23 -31.09 -14.09
N GLY A 26 -5.52 -30.93 -13.81
CA GLY A 26 -6.54 -31.93 -14.08
C GLY A 26 -7.45 -31.41 -15.20
N ASP A 27 -7.47 -32.15 -16.32
CA ASP A 27 -8.23 -31.82 -17.53
C ASP A 27 -9.76 -31.93 -17.35
N ASP A 28 -10.41 -31.01 -18.06
CA ASP A 28 -11.74 -31.05 -18.68
C ASP A 28 -13.04 -31.04 -17.85
N SER A 29 -13.63 -29.84 -17.79
CA SER A 29 -15.06 -29.66 -18.08
C SER A 29 -15.35 -28.29 -18.70
N ALA A 30 -15.52 -28.26 -20.03
CA ALA A 30 -16.28 -27.30 -20.85
C ALA A 30 -16.33 -25.82 -20.38
N ALA A 31 -15.23 -25.10 -20.59
CA ALA A 31 -15.24 -23.63 -20.67
C ALA A 31 -14.62 -23.23 -22.01
N GLY A 32 -15.23 -22.28 -22.73
CA GLY A 32 -14.69 -21.79 -24.00
C GLY A 32 -13.22 -21.38 -23.86
N SER A 33 -12.43 -21.50 -24.94
CA SER A 33 -10.99 -21.21 -24.92
C SER A 33 -10.73 -19.79 -24.40
N THR A 34 -10.24 -19.66 -23.16
CA THR A 34 -9.88 -18.36 -22.59
C THR A 34 -8.53 -17.90 -23.13
N THR A 35 -8.40 -16.61 -23.46
CA THR A 35 -7.12 -15.99 -23.79
C THR A 35 -6.33 -15.74 -22.51
N THR A 36 -5.10 -16.24 -22.41
CA THR A 36 -4.23 -15.97 -21.26
C THR A 36 -3.61 -14.57 -21.39
N VAL A 37 -3.85 -13.72 -20.39
CA VAL A 37 -3.36 -12.33 -20.35
C VAL A 37 -2.47 -12.16 -19.13
N ARG A 38 -1.16 -12.03 -19.35
CA ARG A 38 -0.20 -11.89 -18.27
C ARG A 38 0.09 -10.42 -17.95
N GLY A 39 0.02 -10.01 -16.70
CA GLY A 39 0.37 -8.66 -16.26
C GLY A 39 1.33 -8.62 -15.10
N VAL A 40 1.92 -7.45 -14.85
CA VAL A 40 2.70 -7.18 -13.63
C VAL A 40 1.96 -6.18 -12.76
N ILE A 41 1.82 -6.48 -11.48
CA ILE A 41 1.01 -5.72 -10.53
C ILE A 41 1.82 -5.35 -9.28
N GLY A 42 1.44 -4.26 -8.61
CA GLY A 42 1.83 -4.05 -7.21
C GLY A 42 1.32 -5.19 -6.30
N SER A 43 2.10 -5.57 -5.29
CA SER A 43 1.83 -6.73 -4.41
C SER A 43 0.52 -6.65 -3.63
N GLU A 44 0.05 -5.45 -3.31
CA GLU A 44 -1.18 -5.25 -2.54
C GLU A 44 -2.44 -5.67 -3.30
N LYS A 45 -2.35 -5.87 -4.63
CA LYS A 45 -3.45 -6.37 -5.46
C LYS A 45 -3.45 -7.89 -5.62
N GLN A 46 -2.43 -8.58 -5.12
CA GLN A 46 -2.26 -10.02 -5.36
C GLN A 46 -3.49 -10.82 -4.89
N ALA A 47 -3.95 -10.58 -3.66
CA ALA A 47 -5.09 -11.28 -3.09
C ALA A 47 -6.37 -11.14 -3.93
N PHE A 48 -6.60 -9.97 -4.53
CA PHE A 48 -7.73 -9.74 -5.45
C PHE A 48 -7.60 -10.57 -6.72
N PHE A 49 -6.46 -10.53 -7.42
CA PHE A 49 -6.30 -11.26 -8.68
C PHE A 49 -6.24 -12.79 -8.52
N THR A 50 -5.89 -13.29 -7.32
CA THR A 50 -5.89 -14.73 -7.02
C THR A 50 -7.21 -15.24 -6.44
N ASP A 51 -8.18 -14.36 -6.15
CA ASP A 51 -9.49 -14.77 -5.66
C ASP A 51 -10.27 -15.48 -6.77
N GLN A 52 -10.80 -16.66 -6.46
CA GLN A 52 -11.51 -17.47 -7.46
C GLN A 52 -12.70 -16.74 -8.08
N ARG A 53 -13.39 -15.88 -7.32
CA ARG A 53 -14.53 -15.09 -7.84
C ARG A 53 -14.08 -14.08 -8.88
N VAL A 54 -12.89 -13.51 -8.71
CA VAL A 54 -12.27 -12.58 -9.67
C VAL A 54 -11.78 -13.34 -10.90
N VAL A 55 -11.16 -14.51 -10.71
CA VAL A 55 -10.76 -15.40 -11.81
C VAL A 55 -11.97 -15.79 -12.65
N ASP A 56 -13.07 -16.20 -12.03
CA ASP A 56 -14.30 -16.59 -12.72
C ASP A 56 -14.95 -15.39 -13.43
N ALA A 57 -14.87 -14.20 -12.85
CA ALA A 57 -15.35 -12.96 -13.47
C ALA A 57 -14.60 -12.65 -14.77
N PHE A 58 -13.27 -12.75 -14.77
CA PHE A 58 -12.49 -12.61 -16.01
C PHE A 58 -12.77 -13.75 -17.01
N ALA A 59 -12.95 -14.99 -16.53
CA ALA A 59 -13.23 -16.14 -17.39
C ALA A 59 -14.56 -15.99 -18.15
N ARG A 60 -15.59 -15.38 -17.53
CA ARG A 60 -16.85 -15.03 -18.22
C ARG A 60 -16.65 -14.05 -19.38
N HIS A 61 -15.57 -13.27 -19.36
CA HIS A 61 -15.15 -12.38 -20.45
C HIS A 61 -14.15 -13.03 -21.41
N GLY A 62 -13.93 -14.35 -21.28
CA GLY A 62 -13.01 -15.13 -22.09
C GLY A 62 -11.53 -14.89 -21.77
N LEU A 63 -11.21 -14.38 -20.58
CA LEU A 63 -9.84 -14.08 -20.17
C LEU A 63 -9.38 -14.95 -19.01
N LYS A 64 -8.16 -15.45 -19.10
CA LYS A 64 -7.41 -16.03 -17.97
C LYS A 64 -6.31 -15.05 -17.59
N VAL A 65 -6.54 -14.24 -16.57
CA VAL A 65 -5.58 -13.23 -16.12
C VAL A 65 -4.55 -13.88 -15.19
N GLU A 66 -3.27 -13.80 -15.55
CA GLU A 66 -2.15 -14.24 -14.73
C GLU A 66 -1.30 -13.04 -14.32
N VAL A 67 -0.85 -12.97 -13.07
CA VAL A 67 -0.14 -11.80 -12.56
C VAL A 67 1.17 -12.16 -11.87
N ASP A 68 2.21 -11.38 -12.14
CA ASP A 68 3.44 -11.34 -11.37
C ASP A 68 3.45 -10.09 -10.48
N THR A 69 4.07 -10.16 -9.30
CA THR A 69 4.15 -9.03 -8.37
C THR A 69 5.52 -8.37 -8.37
N ALA A 70 5.54 -7.03 -8.36
CA ALA A 70 6.76 -6.24 -8.13
C ALA A 70 6.41 -4.92 -7.43
N GLY A 71 7.38 -4.26 -6.78
CA GLY A 71 7.17 -2.93 -6.22
C GLY A 71 6.83 -1.92 -7.33
N SER A 72 5.91 -0.97 -7.10
CA SER A 72 5.49 -0.01 -8.13
C SER A 72 6.66 0.72 -8.80
N ARG A 73 7.71 1.02 -8.02
CA ARG A 73 8.96 1.59 -8.52
C ARG A 73 9.67 0.63 -9.49
N GLN A 74 9.87 -0.61 -9.08
CA GLN A 74 10.50 -1.66 -9.90
C GLN A 74 9.75 -1.89 -11.21
N ILE A 75 8.41 -1.87 -11.18
CA ILE A 75 7.57 -1.99 -12.40
C ILE A 75 7.93 -0.90 -13.41
N ALA A 76 8.20 0.33 -12.96
CA ALA A 76 8.53 1.46 -13.84
C ALA A 76 10.01 1.55 -14.23
N THR A 77 10.91 0.81 -13.58
CA THR A 77 12.37 0.97 -13.76
C THR A 77 13.09 -0.29 -14.21
N THR A 78 12.91 -1.41 -13.51
CA THR A 78 13.75 -2.61 -13.66
C THR A 78 13.03 -3.82 -14.24
N VAL A 79 11.70 -3.86 -14.17
CA VAL A 79 10.92 -4.96 -14.74
C VAL A 79 10.94 -4.91 -16.27
N ASP A 80 11.23 -6.05 -16.90
CA ASP A 80 11.09 -6.20 -18.35
C ASP A 80 9.60 -6.27 -18.75
N LEU A 81 9.03 -5.11 -19.06
CA LEU A 81 7.63 -4.99 -19.45
C LEU A 81 7.30 -5.64 -20.82
N GLY A 82 8.30 -6.05 -21.62
CA GLY A 82 8.05 -6.70 -22.92
C GLY A 82 7.37 -8.06 -22.81
N LYS A 83 7.35 -8.66 -21.61
CA LYS A 83 6.74 -9.96 -21.32
C LYS A 83 5.27 -9.89 -20.91
N TYR A 84 4.73 -8.69 -20.75
CA TYR A 84 3.41 -8.47 -20.15
C TYR A 84 2.47 -7.75 -21.10
N ALA A 85 1.18 -8.11 -20.98
CA ALA A 85 0.08 -7.46 -21.66
C ALA A 85 -0.32 -6.13 -21.01
N PHE A 86 -0.09 -5.98 -19.70
CA PHE A 86 -0.34 -4.75 -18.94
C PHE A 86 0.61 -4.60 -17.74
N ALA A 87 0.80 -3.36 -17.30
CA ALA A 87 1.49 -3.02 -16.06
C ALA A 87 0.53 -2.28 -15.13
N PHE A 88 0.48 -2.62 -13.85
CA PHE A 88 -0.49 -2.07 -12.91
C PHE A 88 0.15 -1.64 -11.58
N PRO A 89 1.00 -0.60 -11.61
CA PRO A 89 1.55 -0.03 -10.38
C PRO A 89 0.47 0.66 -9.55
N SER A 90 0.70 0.72 -8.25
CA SER A 90 -0.16 1.45 -7.30
C SER A 90 0.29 2.90 -7.10
N SER A 91 0.88 3.48 -8.13
CA SER A 91 1.57 4.77 -8.07
C SER A 91 1.33 5.53 -9.36
N SER A 92 0.65 6.68 -9.29
CA SER A 92 0.46 7.54 -10.46
C SER A 92 1.79 8.00 -11.07
N PRO A 93 2.82 8.43 -10.31
CA PRO A 93 4.12 8.75 -10.90
C PRO A 93 4.74 7.58 -11.67
N ALA A 94 4.69 6.36 -11.13
CA ALA A 94 5.22 5.17 -11.80
C ALA A 94 4.44 4.86 -13.09
N ALA A 95 3.11 4.91 -13.03
CA ALA A 95 2.26 4.70 -14.21
C ALA A 95 2.53 5.76 -15.29
N GLN A 96 2.66 7.03 -14.93
CA GLN A 96 2.98 8.11 -15.85
C GLN A 96 4.34 7.89 -16.52
N LYS A 97 5.36 7.42 -15.79
CA LYS A 97 6.64 7.06 -16.41
C LYS A 97 6.48 5.94 -17.43
N ILE A 98 5.81 4.84 -17.06
CA ILE A 98 5.58 3.71 -17.98
C ILE A 98 4.82 4.18 -19.23
N GLN A 99 3.79 5.01 -19.04
CA GLN A 99 3.00 5.60 -20.11
C GLN A 99 3.88 6.40 -21.08
N ARG A 100 4.75 7.28 -20.57
CA ARG A 100 5.72 8.04 -21.40
C ARG A 100 6.69 7.13 -22.14
N ASP A 101 7.33 6.20 -21.43
CA ASP A 101 8.37 5.34 -21.99
C ASP A 101 7.83 4.37 -23.05
N ARG A 102 6.61 3.86 -22.84
CA ARG A 102 5.93 2.92 -23.74
C ARG A 102 5.03 3.61 -24.76
N LYS A 103 4.93 4.94 -24.72
CA LYS A 103 4.09 5.76 -25.61
C LYS A 103 2.63 5.32 -25.63
N VAL A 104 2.13 4.90 -24.47
CA VAL A 104 0.73 4.51 -24.27
C VAL A 104 -0.08 5.77 -24.01
N THR A 105 -1.29 5.89 -24.56
CA THR A 105 -2.16 7.07 -24.35
C THR A 105 -3.29 6.77 -23.38
N THR A 106 -3.83 5.56 -23.42
CA THR A 106 -4.91 5.10 -22.54
C THR A 106 -4.37 4.54 -21.23
N VAL A 107 -4.98 4.91 -20.11
CA VAL A 107 -4.75 4.29 -18.80
C VAL A 107 -6.07 4.16 -18.05
N TYR A 108 -6.15 3.20 -17.14
CA TYR A 108 -7.33 2.97 -16.32
C TYR A 108 -6.94 3.08 -14.84
N THR A 109 -7.70 3.82 -14.03
CA THR A 109 -7.46 3.91 -12.58
C THR A 109 -8.65 3.33 -11.81
N PRO A 110 -8.84 1.99 -11.81
CA PRO A 110 -10.04 1.38 -11.27
C PRO A 110 -10.07 1.34 -9.74
N PHE A 111 -8.90 1.40 -9.09
CA PHE A 111 -8.76 1.28 -7.64
C PHE A 111 -7.97 2.46 -7.05
N GLN A 112 -8.32 2.82 -5.83
CA GLN A 112 -7.58 3.75 -5.01
C GLN A 112 -7.55 3.26 -3.56
N SER A 113 -6.48 3.58 -2.85
CA SER A 113 -6.41 3.43 -1.41
C SER A 113 -5.64 4.61 -0.81
N PRO A 114 -6.23 5.41 0.08
CA PRO A 114 -5.48 6.38 0.85
C PRO A 114 -4.46 5.69 1.76
N MET A 115 -3.38 6.41 2.06
CA MET A 115 -2.44 6.00 3.09
C MET A 115 -3.06 6.20 4.47
N ALA A 116 -2.84 5.23 5.34
CA ALA A 116 -3.31 5.23 6.71
C ALA A 116 -2.21 4.67 7.64
N VAL A 117 -2.46 4.75 8.95
CA VAL A 117 -1.62 4.15 9.99
C VAL A 117 -2.47 3.21 10.83
N ALA A 118 -2.11 1.93 10.85
CA ALA A 118 -2.69 0.95 11.75
C ALA A 118 -2.06 1.09 13.14
N SER A 119 -2.91 1.09 14.17
CA SER A 119 -2.52 1.25 15.56
C SER A 119 -3.51 0.57 16.50
N PHE A 120 -3.43 0.88 17.79
CA PHE A 120 -4.21 0.27 18.86
C PHE A 120 -4.79 1.35 19.76
N GLU A 121 -5.97 1.11 20.32
CA GLU A 121 -6.68 2.08 21.16
C GLU A 121 -5.79 2.72 22.26
N PRO A 122 -4.96 1.98 23.02
CA PRO A 122 -4.09 2.60 24.02
C PRO A 122 -3.06 3.57 23.43
N ILE A 123 -2.55 3.27 22.23
CA ILE A 123 -1.60 4.13 21.51
C ILE A 123 -2.32 5.37 20.97
N VAL A 124 -3.47 5.18 20.33
CA VAL A 124 -4.29 6.26 19.78
C VAL A 124 -4.73 7.23 20.88
N SER A 125 -5.21 6.71 22.01
CA SER A 125 -5.60 7.52 23.17
C SER A 125 -4.42 8.31 23.75
N LEU A 126 -3.24 7.71 23.84
CA LEU A 126 -2.03 8.42 24.28
C LEU A 126 -1.64 9.56 23.32
N LEU A 127 -1.62 9.30 22.02
CA LEU A 127 -1.29 10.31 21.02
C LEU A 127 -2.35 11.42 20.95
N ARG A 128 -3.61 11.09 21.20
CA ARG A 128 -4.71 12.06 21.30
C ARG A 128 -4.54 12.98 22.51
N ALA A 129 -4.21 12.41 23.68
CA ALA A 129 -3.92 13.18 24.88
C ALA A 129 -2.70 14.12 24.72
N ASN A 130 -1.78 13.76 23.84
CA ASN A 130 -0.61 14.59 23.48
C ASN A 130 -0.84 15.44 22.22
N GLY A 131 -2.07 15.49 21.70
CA GLY A 131 -2.48 16.37 20.61
C GLY A 131 -2.03 15.96 19.20
N THR A 132 -1.29 14.86 19.04
CA THR A 132 -0.80 14.35 17.74
C THR A 132 -1.89 13.61 16.96
N VAL A 133 -2.89 13.08 17.66
CA VAL A 133 -4.10 12.51 17.04
C VAL A 133 -5.32 13.34 17.39
N HIS A 134 -6.22 13.52 16.43
CA HIS A 134 -7.50 14.19 16.61
C HIS A 134 -8.60 13.51 15.78
N LYS A 135 -9.86 13.90 15.99
CA LYS A 135 -10.98 13.42 15.16
C LYS A 135 -11.04 14.20 13.84
N GLY A 136 -11.32 13.50 12.75
CA GLY A 136 -11.57 14.12 11.45
C GLY A 136 -12.93 14.81 11.38
N ALA A 137 -13.35 15.17 10.17
CA ALA A 137 -14.67 15.77 9.93
C ALA A 137 -15.85 14.80 10.17
N GLY A 138 -15.55 13.50 10.32
CA GLY A 138 -16.50 12.45 10.71
C GLY A 138 -15.94 11.60 11.85
N ASP A 139 -16.55 10.43 12.10
CA ASP A 139 -16.11 9.52 13.17
C ASP A 139 -14.92 8.64 12.76
N TYR A 140 -13.78 9.29 12.50
CA TYR A 140 -12.50 8.63 12.25
C TYR A 140 -11.38 9.42 12.91
N ASP A 141 -10.29 8.72 13.23
CA ASP A 141 -9.12 9.33 13.84
C ASP A 141 -8.10 9.74 12.79
N VAL A 142 -7.41 10.85 13.06
CA VAL A 142 -6.44 11.48 12.18
C VAL A 142 -5.13 11.66 12.91
N LEU A 143 -4.04 11.15 12.31
CA LEU A 143 -2.68 11.49 12.69
C LEU A 143 -2.28 12.82 12.02
N ASP A 144 -2.07 13.84 12.83
CA ASP A 144 -1.56 15.14 12.39
C ASP A 144 -0.06 15.01 12.04
N ILE A 145 0.26 15.06 10.75
CA ILE A 145 1.64 14.83 10.29
C ILE A 145 2.56 15.97 10.72
N ALA A 146 2.08 17.21 10.82
CA ALA A 146 2.91 18.32 11.28
C ALA A 146 3.34 18.11 12.74
N LYS A 147 2.40 17.80 13.63
CA LYS A 147 2.70 17.52 15.04
C LYS A 147 3.52 16.25 15.21
N TYR A 148 3.27 15.23 14.40
CA TYR A 148 4.09 14.03 14.39
C TYR A 148 5.54 14.36 13.98
N LEU A 149 5.73 15.19 12.95
CA LEU A 149 7.07 15.62 12.54
C LEU A 149 7.77 16.43 13.64
N ASP A 150 7.06 17.25 14.42
CA ASP A 150 7.63 17.93 15.58
C ASP A 150 8.18 16.93 16.63
N LEU A 151 7.43 15.85 16.93
CA LEU A 151 7.89 14.80 17.84
C LEU A 151 9.16 14.11 17.32
N THR A 152 9.18 13.75 16.04
CA THR A 152 10.32 13.06 15.41
C THR A 152 11.56 13.96 15.31
N LYS A 153 11.39 15.24 14.99
CA LYS A 153 12.46 16.24 14.95
C LYS A 153 13.09 16.46 16.33
N ALA A 154 12.29 16.42 17.38
CA ALA A 154 12.77 16.47 18.76
C ALA A 154 13.41 15.16 19.25
N GLY A 155 13.34 14.06 18.48
CA GLY A 155 13.79 12.74 18.90
C GLY A 155 12.99 12.18 20.07
N THR A 156 11.70 12.53 20.15
CA THR A 156 10.83 12.15 21.26
C THR A 156 10.65 10.63 21.29
N ARG A 157 10.91 10.03 22.45
CA ARG A 157 10.65 8.61 22.69
C ARG A 157 9.29 8.37 23.33
N TRP A 158 8.78 7.15 23.19
CA TRP A 158 7.51 6.77 23.80
C TRP A 158 7.53 6.97 25.33
N ASP A 159 8.59 6.58 26.02
CA ASP A 159 8.76 6.78 27.48
C ASP A 159 8.82 8.26 27.92
N GLN A 160 8.92 9.20 26.98
CA GLN A 160 8.94 10.63 27.25
C GLN A 160 7.58 11.31 27.01
N LEU A 161 6.60 10.60 26.45
CA LEU A 161 5.25 11.14 26.27
C LEU A 161 4.54 11.26 27.63
N PRO A 162 4.06 12.46 28.01
CA PRO A 162 3.27 12.67 29.21
C PRO A 162 2.12 11.66 29.34
N GLY A 163 1.99 11.08 30.54
CA GLY A 163 0.92 10.13 30.86
C GLY A 163 1.06 8.74 30.24
N ASN A 164 2.19 8.43 29.59
CA ASN A 164 2.37 7.12 28.96
C ASN A 164 2.56 6.00 29.99
N THR A 165 1.48 5.25 30.20
CA THR A 165 1.47 3.98 30.95
C THR A 165 1.26 2.77 30.03
N ALA A 166 0.76 2.99 28.82
CA ALA A 166 0.38 1.93 27.89
C ALA A 166 1.56 1.31 27.14
N TYR A 167 2.56 2.13 26.77
CA TYR A 167 3.71 1.69 25.97
C TYR A 167 4.97 2.51 26.29
N PRO A 168 5.55 2.41 27.50
CA PRO A 168 6.72 3.19 27.92
C PRO A 168 8.04 2.65 27.33
N ALA A 169 8.07 2.43 26.02
CA ALA A 169 9.24 1.93 25.31
C ALA A 169 10.31 3.01 25.15
N ARG A 170 11.58 2.64 25.32
CA ARG A 170 12.74 3.52 25.02
C ARG A 170 13.07 3.55 23.53
N LYS A 171 12.05 3.76 22.70
CA LYS A 171 12.14 3.87 21.23
C LYS A 171 11.58 5.22 20.81
N ASN A 172 12.08 5.78 19.71
CA ASN A 172 11.51 6.99 19.13
C ASN A 172 10.05 6.75 18.70
N VAL A 173 9.21 7.77 18.80
CA VAL A 173 7.87 7.76 18.22
C VAL A 173 8.01 7.82 16.70
N LEU A 174 7.86 6.68 16.03
CA LEU A 174 7.99 6.55 14.59
C LEU A 174 6.84 5.70 14.04
N VAL A 175 6.35 6.09 12.87
CA VAL A 175 5.50 5.24 12.03
C VAL A 175 6.40 4.23 11.30
N THR A 176 6.16 2.94 11.53
CA THR A 176 6.87 1.87 10.83
C THR A 176 6.44 1.82 9.37
N THR A 177 7.40 1.89 8.45
CA THR A 177 7.19 1.76 7.00
C THR A 177 8.23 0.81 6.38
N THR A 178 8.13 0.63 5.07
CA THR A 178 8.95 -0.26 4.25
C THR A 178 10.24 0.40 3.76
N ASP A 179 11.10 -0.39 3.11
CA ASP A 179 12.32 0.10 2.47
C ASP A 179 12.02 1.09 1.33
N PRO A 180 12.52 2.35 1.40
CA PRO A 180 12.29 3.36 0.36
C PRO A 180 12.95 3.04 -0.98
N ARG A 181 13.88 2.08 -1.03
CA ARG A 181 14.56 1.69 -2.28
C ARG A 181 13.66 0.87 -3.20
N GLU A 182 12.67 0.19 -2.66
CA GLU A 182 11.85 -0.77 -3.42
C GLU A 182 10.34 -0.50 -3.32
N SER A 183 9.86 0.01 -2.19
CA SER A 183 8.45 0.03 -1.84
C SER A 183 7.71 1.30 -2.23
N ASN A 184 6.48 1.13 -2.72
CA ASN A 184 5.57 2.23 -3.01
C ASN A 184 5.04 2.92 -1.74
N SER A 185 4.76 2.19 -0.66
CA SER A 185 4.23 2.80 0.56
C SER A 185 5.25 3.72 1.22
N ALA A 186 6.54 3.37 1.15
CA ALA A 186 7.62 4.28 1.51
C ALA A 186 7.66 5.53 0.64
N ALA A 187 7.44 5.41 -0.67
CA ALA A 187 7.35 6.55 -1.59
C ALA A 187 6.15 7.47 -1.29
N MET A 188 4.98 6.90 -0.97
CA MET A 188 3.79 7.67 -0.57
C MET A 188 4.00 8.35 0.78
N TYR A 189 4.60 7.66 1.75
CA TYR A 189 4.95 8.26 3.04
C TYR A 189 5.96 9.39 2.90
N LEU A 190 7.00 9.21 2.09
CA LEU A 190 7.96 10.26 1.76
C LEU A 190 7.26 11.46 1.12
N SER A 191 6.27 11.24 0.25
CA SER A 191 5.47 12.31 -0.36
C SER A 191 4.70 13.11 0.71
N ILE A 192 4.05 12.43 1.66
CA ILE A 192 3.31 13.06 2.76
C ILE A 192 4.24 13.90 3.65
N VAL A 193 5.32 13.30 4.15
CA VAL A 193 6.20 13.97 5.12
C VAL A 193 7.05 15.06 4.48
N SER A 194 7.45 14.90 3.21
CA SER A 194 8.19 15.94 2.48
C SER A 194 7.31 17.13 2.13
N PHE A 195 6.02 16.92 1.81
CA PHE A 195 5.07 18.00 1.60
C PHE A 195 4.95 18.90 2.84
N VAL A 196 4.77 18.30 4.02
CA VAL A 196 4.67 19.03 5.29
C VAL A 196 6.01 19.69 5.64
N ALA A 197 7.13 18.97 5.51
CA ALA A 197 8.46 19.52 5.76
C ALA A 197 8.81 20.69 4.81
N ASN A 198 8.19 20.74 3.63
CA ASN A 198 8.34 21.83 2.67
C ASN A 198 7.36 23.00 2.91
N GLY A 199 6.67 23.04 4.06
CA GLY A 199 5.72 24.11 4.37
C GLY A 199 4.38 23.95 3.66
N ASN A 200 3.89 22.71 3.58
CA ASN A 200 2.64 22.33 2.92
C ASN A 200 2.65 22.63 1.40
N ALA A 201 3.75 22.27 0.74
CA ALA A 201 3.92 22.44 -0.69
C ALA A 201 4.63 21.24 -1.31
N VAL A 202 4.19 20.81 -2.50
CA VAL A 202 4.83 19.70 -3.23
C VAL A 202 6.28 20.06 -3.54
N VAL A 203 7.21 19.17 -3.19
CA VAL A 203 8.63 19.30 -3.54
C VAL A 203 8.77 19.17 -5.05
N SER A 204 9.38 20.17 -5.69
CA SER A 204 9.43 20.29 -7.15
C SER A 204 10.78 20.77 -7.68
N THR A 205 11.69 21.24 -6.81
CA THR A 205 13.01 21.74 -7.22
C THR A 205 14.14 21.12 -6.40
N PRO A 206 15.38 21.07 -6.94
CA PRO A 206 16.54 20.59 -6.19
C PRO A 206 16.81 21.32 -4.87
N ASP A 207 16.55 22.63 -4.80
CA ASP A 207 16.72 23.39 -3.55
C ASP A 207 15.71 22.96 -2.48
N GLN A 208 14.47 22.68 -2.88
CA GLN A 208 13.46 22.14 -1.98
C GLN A 208 13.81 20.72 -1.54
N GLU A 209 14.33 19.89 -2.45
CA GLU A 209 14.83 18.55 -2.12
C GLU A 209 15.93 18.61 -1.06
N ALA A 210 16.95 19.45 -1.27
CA ALA A 210 18.06 19.64 -0.32
C ALA A 210 17.59 20.16 1.04
N LYS A 211 16.59 21.04 1.06
CA LYS A 211 16.00 21.59 2.28
C LYS A 211 15.30 20.51 3.14
N VAL A 212 14.47 19.66 2.53
CA VAL A 212 13.65 18.69 3.29
C VAL A 212 14.41 17.43 3.67
N LEU A 213 15.36 17.00 2.83
CA LEU A 213 16.01 15.69 2.92
C LEU A 213 16.58 15.35 4.31
N PRO A 214 17.30 16.24 5.03
CA PRO A 214 17.86 15.91 6.34
C PRO A 214 16.82 15.49 7.37
N SER A 215 15.63 16.11 7.32
CA SER A 215 14.55 15.83 8.26
C SER A 215 13.79 14.55 7.90
N VAL A 216 13.47 14.36 6.62
CA VAL A 216 12.66 13.22 6.18
C VAL A 216 13.46 11.91 6.09
N ALA A 217 14.76 11.96 5.79
CA ALA A 217 15.61 10.77 5.72
C ALA A 217 15.69 10.05 7.08
N LYS A 218 15.76 10.81 8.18
CA LYS A 218 15.80 10.27 9.54
C LYS A 218 14.60 9.39 9.88
N LEU A 219 13.43 9.70 9.32
CA LEU A 219 12.21 8.91 9.51
C LEU A 219 12.33 7.49 8.97
N PHE A 220 13.22 7.25 8.01
CA PHE A 220 13.49 5.92 7.46
C PHE A 220 14.67 5.26 8.18
N LEU A 221 15.77 5.98 8.36
CA LEU A 221 17.02 5.44 8.91
C LEU A 221 16.90 5.02 10.39
N ASP A 222 16.09 5.72 11.18
CA ASP A 222 15.92 5.43 12.60
C ASP A 222 15.02 4.20 12.88
N GLN A 223 14.43 3.57 11.86
CA GLN A 223 13.53 2.41 12.03
C GLN A 223 14.28 1.08 12.18
N GLY A 224 15.55 1.01 11.77
CA GLY A 224 16.30 -0.23 11.67
C GLY A 224 15.94 -1.03 10.40
N TYR A 225 15.91 -2.37 10.50
CA TYR A 225 15.58 -3.22 9.35
C TYR A 225 14.11 -3.09 8.96
N THR A 226 13.85 -2.78 7.69
CA THR A 226 12.50 -2.65 7.11
C THR A 226 12.29 -3.69 6.00
N GLN A 227 11.05 -4.12 5.81
CA GLN A 227 10.68 -5.04 4.73
C GLN A 227 10.41 -4.28 3.43
N ASN A 228 10.39 -4.99 2.29
CA ASN A 228 10.27 -4.40 0.96
C ASN A 228 8.82 -4.20 0.50
N SER A 229 7.85 -4.74 1.24
CA SER A 229 6.41 -4.61 0.95
C SER A 229 5.61 -4.37 2.23
N THR A 230 4.53 -3.58 2.10
CA THR A 230 3.64 -3.19 3.21
C THR A 230 2.96 -4.39 3.87
N GLU A 231 2.84 -5.52 3.18
CA GLU A 231 2.26 -6.73 3.75
C GLU A 231 3.02 -7.18 5.00
N GLY A 232 4.33 -7.00 5.02
CA GLY A 232 5.16 -7.37 6.16
C GLY A 232 4.84 -6.59 7.45
N PRO A 233 4.94 -5.25 7.46
CA PRO A 233 4.55 -4.44 8.60
C PRO A 233 3.08 -4.62 9.02
N PHE A 234 2.19 -4.88 8.07
CA PHE A 234 0.78 -5.15 8.35
C PHE A 234 0.57 -6.51 9.03
N GLU A 235 1.23 -7.57 8.58
CA GLU A 235 1.20 -8.87 9.25
C GLU A 235 1.83 -8.82 10.66
N ASP A 236 2.89 -8.03 10.84
CA ASP A 236 3.45 -7.75 12.16
C ASP A 236 2.44 -7.03 13.07
N TYR A 237 1.69 -6.07 12.52
CA TYR A 237 0.60 -5.40 13.22
C TYR A 237 -0.50 -6.38 13.66
N LEU A 238 -0.93 -7.26 12.75
CA LEU A 238 -1.98 -8.26 13.01
C LEU A 238 -1.54 -9.28 14.08
N SER A 239 -0.33 -9.83 13.94
CA SER A 239 0.14 -10.99 14.69
C SER A 239 0.97 -10.66 15.94
N ALA A 240 1.88 -9.68 15.87
CA ALA A 240 2.80 -9.34 16.96
C ALA A 240 2.27 -8.22 17.86
N GLY A 241 1.30 -7.44 17.37
CA GLY A 241 0.60 -6.42 18.14
C GLY A 241 1.45 -5.19 18.50
N MET A 242 0.90 -4.34 19.37
CA MET A 242 1.45 -3.01 19.69
C MET A 242 2.88 -3.04 20.28
N GLY A 243 3.29 -4.16 20.88
CA GLY A 243 4.64 -4.31 21.45
C GLY A 243 5.75 -4.26 20.39
N LYS A 244 5.48 -4.81 19.20
CA LYS A 244 6.43 -4.81 18.07
C LYS A 244 6.19 -3.59 17.17
N THR A 245 4.94 -3.38 16.77
CA THR A 245 4.57 -2.41 15.73
C THR A 245 3.40 -1.55 16.20
N PRO A 246 3.63 -0.53 17.05
CA PRO A 246 2.56 0.31 17.62
C PRO A 246 1.91 1.25 16.59
N LEU A 247 2.64 1.60 15.53
CA LEU A 247 2.20 2.42 14.40
C LEU A 247 2.74 1.80 13.12
N ALA A 248 1.88 1.23 12.28
CA ALA A 248 2.25 0.67 10.98
C ALA A 248 1.65 1.51 9.85
N LEU A 249 2.48 2.02 8.94
CA LEU A 249 1.98 2.61 7.71
C LEU A 249 1.36 1.51 6.84
N ILE A 250 0.13 1.74 6.38
CA ILE A 250 -0.65 0.79 5.60
C ILE A 250 -1.39 1.49 4.47
N TYR A 251 -1.87 0.69 3.50
CA TYR A 251 -2.97 1.09 2.65
C TYR A 251 -4.29 0.89 3.41
N GLU A 252 -5.22 1.86 3.36
CA GLU A 252 -6.59 1.68 3.89
C GLU A 252 -7.22 0.36 3.44
N SER A 253 -7.03 -0.01 2.16
CA SER A 253 -7.61 -1.24 1.61
C SER A 253 -7.15 -2.51 2.34
N GLN A 254 -5.93 -2.56 2.87
CA GLN A 254 -5.45 -3.70 3.65
C GLN A 254 -6.25 -3.85 4.94
N TYR A 255 -6.49 -2.75 5.67
CA TYR A 255 -7.26 -2.79 6.91
C TYR A 255 -8.74 -3.06 6.65
N VAL A 256 -9.34 -2.30 5.72
CA VAL A 256 -10.76 -2.44 5.36
C VAL A 256 -11.02 -3.85 4.82
N GLY A 257 -10.18 -4.37 3.93
CA GLY A 257 -10.30 -5.72 3.39
C GLY A 257 -10.30 -6.81 4.48
N ARG A 258 -9.49 -6.66 5.54
CA ARG A 258 -9.49 -7.58 6.69
C ARG A 258 -10.73 -7.44 7.57
N VAL A 259 -11.28 -6.23 7.72
CA VAL A 259 -12.58 -6.06 8.39
C VAL A 259 -13.68 -6.77 7.59
N LEU A 260 -13.68 -6.61 6.27
CA LEU A 260 -14.71 -7.17 5.38
C LEU A 260 -14.58 -8.68 5.19
N SER A 261 -13.39 -9.27 5.29
CA SER A 261 -13.22 -10.73 5.27
C SER A 261 -13.88 -11.40 6.46
N GLY A 262 -14.04 -10.70 7.58
CA GLY A 262 -14.63 -11.23 8.81
C GLY A 262 -13.84 -12.39 9.42
N ASP A 263 -12.56 -12.53 9.08
CA ASP A 263 -11.70 -13.65 9.53
C ASP A 263 -11.25 -13.54 11.00
N GLY A 264 -11.63 -12.45 11.68
CA GLY A 264 -11.28 -12.18 13.08
C GLY A 264 -9.86 -11.64 13.28
N SER A 265 -9.12 -11.33 12.22
CA SER A 265 -7.77 -10.77 12.31
C SER A 265 -7.74 -9.35 12.89
N ILE A 266 -8.78 -8.56 12.62
CA ILE A 266 -8.97 -7.23 13.22
C ILE A 266 -9.72 -7.35 14.55
N ARG A 267 -9.01 -7.06 15.64
CA ARG A 267 -9.55 -7.13 17.01
C ARG A 267 -10.25 -5.83 17.44
N PRO A 268 -11.12 -5.86 18.47
CA PRO A 268 -11.82 -4.66 18.93
C PRO A 268 -10.93 -3.52 19.45
N ASP A 269 -9.68 -3.79 19.81
CA ASP A 269 -8.70 -2.79 20.26
C ASP A 269 -7.88 -2.18 19.10
N MET A 270 -7.94 -2.77 17.91
CA MET A 270 -7.24 -2.29 16.72
C MET A 270 -7.92 -1.06 16.13
N ARG A 271 -7.11 -0.12 15.66
CA ARG A 271 -7.55 1.17 15.12
C ARG A 271 -6.83 1.48 13.82
N MET A 272 -7.50 2.22 12.95
CA MET A 272 -6.91 2.84 11.77
C MET A 272 -6.98 4.36 11.93
N LEU A 273 -5.86 5.02 11.69
CA LEU A 273 -5.70 6.46 11.66
C LEU A 273 -5.51 6.90 10.21
N TYR A 274 -6.25 7.89 9.73
CA TYR A 274 -5.90 8.56 8.48
C TYR A 274 -4.78 9.56 8.74
N THR A 275 -3.90 9.82 7.78
CA THR A 275 -2.90 10.89 7.91
C THR A 275 -3.48 12.22 7.43
N ALA A 276 -3.07 13.33 8.04
CA ALA A 276 -3.35 14.68 7.55
C ALA A 276 -2.04 15.46 7.36
N PRO A 277 -1.62 15.73 6.12
CA PRO A 277 -2.26 15.31 4.87
C PRO A 277 -2.11 13.80 4.61
N THR A 278 -2.91 13.26 3.69
CA THR A 278 -2.75 11.92 3.12
C THR A 278 -2.42 11.99 1.63
N VAL A 279 -2.00 10.86 1.08
CA VAL A 279 -1.85 10.65 -0.36
C VAL A 279 -2.73 9.46 -0.74
N TYR A 280 -3.49 9.60 -1.83
CA TYR A 280 -4.17 8.46 -2.44
C TYR A 280 -3.19 7.66 -3.28
N SER A 281 -2.95 6.42 -2.88
CA SER A 281 -2.32 5.44 -3.75
C SER A 281 -3.32 5.11 -4.86
N LYS A 282 -3.16 5.74 -6.02
CA LYS A 282 -3.97 5.49 -7.21
C LYS A 282 -3.37 4.30 -7.97
N HIS A 283 -4.17 3.27 -8.16
CA HIS A 283 -3.75 2.08 -8.90
C HIS A 283 -4.09 2.33 -10.35
N THR A 284 -3.07 2.52 -11.19
CA THR A 284 -3.25 2.91 -12.59
C THR A 284 -2.70 1.83 -13.49
N LEU A 285 -3.59 1.14 -14.21
CA LEU A 285 -3.26 0.14 -15.21
C LEU A 285 -2.86 0.83 -16.51
N VAL A 286 -1.67 0.50 -16.98
CA VAL A 286 -1.12 0.88 -18.27
C VAL A 286 -1.19 -0.34 -19.20
N PRO A 287 -2.09 -0.35 -20.19
CA PRO A 287 -2.18 -1.43 -21.15
C PRO A 287 -0.99 -1.38 -22.12
N LEU A 288 -0.34 -2.53 -22.33
CA LEU A 288 0.82 -2.67 -23.23
C LEU A 288 0.45 -3.39 -24.53
N THR A 289 -0.72 -4.04 -24.55
CA THR A 289 -1.30 -4.79 -25.67
C THR A 289 -2.81 -4.63 -25.67
N GLY A 290 -3.49 -5.05 -26.75
CA GLY A 290 -4.96 -5.03 -26.81
C GLY A 290 -5.64 -5.89 -25.74
N ASP A 291 -5.09 -7.05 -25.40
CA ASP A 291 -5.64 -7.88 -24.33
C ASP A 291 -5.48 -7.24 -22.95
N GLY A 292 -4.37 -6.52 -22.73
CA GLY A 292 -4.17 -5.72 -21.51
C GLY A 292 -5.12 -4.53 -21.42
N ASP A 293 -5.46 -3.91 -22.55
CA ASP A 293 -6.48 -2.86 -22.63
C ASP A 293 -7.86 -3.40 -22.22
N LYS A 294 -8.22 -4.59 -22.71
CA LYS A 294 -9.46 -5.27 -22.31
C LYS A 294 -9.50 -5.55 -20.80
N VAL A 295 -8.39 -5.97 -20.18
CA VAL A 295 -8.31 -6.12 -18.71
C VAL A 295 -8.56 -4.79 -18.01
N GLY A 296 -7.91 -3.72 -18.46
CA GLY A 296 -8.11 -2.37 -17.92
C GLY A 296 -9.56 -1.87 -18.01
N GLN A 297 -10.19 -2.06 -19.16
CA GLN A 297 -11.58 -1.71 -19.38
C GLN A 297 -12.51 -2.49 -18.44
N LEU A 298 -12.35 -3.81 -18.34
CA LEU A 298 -13.16 -4.65 -17.47
C LEU A 298 -13.04 -4.23 -16.01
N LEU A 299 -11.82 -3.99 -15.52
CA LEU A 299 -11.63 -3.50 -14.15
C LEU A 299 -12.30 -2.15 -13.89
N ALA A 300 -12.44 -1.31 -14.92
CA ALA A 300 -13.01 0.03 -14.80
C ALA A 300 -14.54 0.06 -14.93
N THR A 301 -15.13 -0.87 -15.71
CA THR A 301 -16.55 -0.79 -16.11
C THR A 301 -17.39 -2.00 -15.72
N ASP A 302 -16.79 -3.14 -15.40
CA ASP A 302 -17.55 -4.33 -15.01
C ASP A 302 -18.02 -4.18 -13.55
N PRO A 303 -19.35 -4.20 -13.29
CA PRO A 303 -19.89 -3.96 -11.96
C PRO A 303 -19.55 -5.08 -10.96
N GLU A 304 -19.36 -6.32 -11.44
CA GLU A 304 -19.00 -7.43 -10.57
C GLU A 304 -17.54 -7.32 -10.12
N LEU A 305 -16.61 -7.02 -11.05
CA LEU A 305 -15.21 -6.77 -10.71
C LEU A 305 -15.07 -5.56 -9.77
N GLY A 306 -15.84 -4.49 -10.00
CA GLY A 306 -15.93 -3.36 -9.09
C GLY A 306 -16.39 -3.78 -7.69
N ARG A 307 -17.48 -4.54 -7.58
CA ARG A 307 -18.00 -5.00 -6.28
C ARG A 307 -17.01 -5.91 -5.57
N LEU A 308 -16.37 -6.82 -6.29
CA LEU A 308 -15.32 -7.68 -5.75
C LEU A 308 -14.15 -6.84 -5.24
N ALA A 309 -13.66 -5.85 -6.00
CA ALA A 309 -12.58 -4.98 -5.56
C ALA A 309 -12.91 -4.23 -4.26
N ALA A 310 -14.16 -3.76 -4.11
CA ALA A 310 -14.62 -3.15 -2.87
C ALA A 310 -14.61 -4.12 -1.67
N THR A 311 -14.85 -5.42 -1.87
CA THR A 311 -14.71 -6.43 -0.78
C THR A 311 -13.26 -6.61 -0.31
N PHE A 312 -12.28 -6.25 -1.16
CA PHE A 312 -10.86 -6.17 -0.81
C PHE A 312 -10.47 -4.78 -0.25
N GLY A 313 -11.44 -3.93 0.05
CA GLY A 313 -11.22 -2.61 0.65
C GLY A 313 -10.74 -1.53 -0.33
N PHE A 314 -10.66 -1.82 -1.63
CA PHE A 314 -10.30 -0.79 -2.61
C PHE A 314 -11.45 0.18 -2.85
N ARG A 315 -11.15 1.48 -2.83
CA ARG A 315 -12.08 2.51 -3.33
C ARG A 315 -12.15 2.39 -4.85
N THR A 316 -13.35 2.16 -5.37
CA THR A 316 -13.61 1.92 -6.80
C THR A 316 -14.01 3.19 -7.55
N THR A 317 -14.12 3.10 -8.89
CA THR A 317 -14.66 4.19 -9.73
C THR A 317 -16.10 4.58 -9.41
N ASP A 318 -16.85 3.70 -8.74
CA ASP A 318 -18.15 4.00 -8.15
C ASP A 318 -18.03 4.17 -6.63
N PRO A 319 -18.09 5.41 -6.10
CA PRO A 319 -18.01 5.67 -4.66
C PRO A 319 -19.22 5.13 -3.88
N LYS A 320 -20.40 5.03 -4.51
CA LYS A 320 -21.60 4.52 -3.84
C LYS A 320 -21.49 3.02 -3.61
N LEU A 321 -20.99 2.30 -4.61
CA LEU A 321 -20.71 0.87 -4.50
C LEU A 321 -19.71 0.58 -3.37
N PHE A 322 -18.62 1.35 -3.30
CA PHE A 322 -17.65 1.21 -2.21
C PHE A 322 -18.29 1.48 -0.85
N ALA A 323 -19.04 2.58 -0.71
CA ALA A 323 -19.70 2.94 0.55
C ALA A 323 -20.70 1.85 1.01
N GLU A 324 -21.43 1.23 0.09
CA GLU A 324 -22.35 0.13 0.38
C GLU A 324 -21.59 -1.12 0.88
N VAL A 325 -20.58 -1.56 0.13
CA VAL A 325 -19.82 -2.78 0.44
C VAL A 325 -18.98 -2.63 1.70
N ALA A 326 -18.36 -1.46 1.90
CA ALA A 326 -17.43 -1.20 2.99
C ALA A 326 -18.08 -0.63 4.26
N ALA A 327 -19.42 -0.55 4.32
CA ALA A 327 -20.16 0.12 5.39
C ALA A 327 -19.76 -0.33 6.80
N SER A 328 -19.53 -1.64 7.00
CA SER A 328 -19.15 -2.22 8.30
C SER A 328 -17.76 -1.79 8.79
N ALA A 329 -16.87 -1.39 7.88
CA ALA A 329 -15.55 -0.86 8.20
C ALA A 329 -15.56 0.65 8.47
N HIS A 330 -16.69 1.33 8.24
CA HIS A 330 -16.89 2.77 8.45
C HIS A 330 -15.78 3.67 7.86
N PRO A 331 -15.28 3.45 6.62
CA PRO A 331 -14.34 4.38 6.02
C PRO A 331 -15.04 5.73 5.76
N PRO A 332 -14.34 6.87 5.92
CA PRO A 332 -14.91 8.17 5.59
C PRO A 332 -15.13 8.26 4.08
N ALA A 333 -16.25 8.89 3.67
CA ALA A 333 -16.56 9.07 2.25
C ALA A 333 -15.47 9.89 1.55
N ASP A 334 -15.11 11.03 2.15
CA ASP A 334 -14.13 11.97 1.62
C ASP A 334 -13.00 12.22 2.61
N LEU A 335 -11.77 12.28 2.11
CA LEU A 335 -10.61 12.77 2.85
C LEU A 335 -10.23 14.13 2.27
N VAL A 336 -10.50 15.19 3.03
CA VAL A 336 -10.37 16.59 2.56
C VAL A 336 -8.90 17.03 2.43
N ASP A 337 -8.03 16.54 3.31
CA ASP A 337 -6.60 16.90 3.34
C ASP A 337 -5.76 15.87 2.57
N ALA A 338 -6.01 15.76 1.27
CA ALA A 338 -5.28 14.88 0.37
C ALA A 338 -4.38 15.65 -0.58
N VAL A 339 -3.15 15.21 -0.73
CA VAL A 339 -2.13 15.84 -1.58
C VAL A 339 -1.67 14.90 -2.69
N GLU A 340 -1.16 15.47 -3.77
CA GLU A 340 -0.53 14.71 -4.84
C GLU A 340 0.97 14.49 -4.52
N PRO A 341 1.53 13.32 -4.86
CA PRO A 341 2.96 13.09 -4.73
C PRO A 341 3.76 14.00 -5.69
N PRO A 342 5.06 14.22 -5.42
CA PRO A 342 5.96 14.83 -6.40
C PRO A 342 5.95 14.10 -7.75
N SER A 343 6.45 14.75 -8.79
CA SER A 343 6.69 14.08 -10.07
C SER A 343 7.59 12.85 -9.87
N PHE A 344 7.51 11.88 -10.79
CA PHE A 344 8.33 10.67 -10.72
C PHE A 344 9.81 11.00 -10.54
N GLU A 345 10.35 11.93 -11.32
CA GLU A 345 11.76 12.29 -11.29
C GLU A 345 12.18 12.91 -9.95
N THR A 346 11.35 13.77 -9.36
CA THR A 346 11.63 14.38 -8.05
C THR A 346 11.50 13.37 -6.92
N LEU A 347 10.48 12.52 -6.96
CA LEU A 347 10.28 11.48 -5.97
C LEU A 347 11.44 10.47 -5.99
N GLU A 348 11.91 10.07 -7.18
CA GLU A 348 13.07 9.19 -7.32
C GLU A 348 14.35 9.82 -6.78
N ARG A 349 14.60 11.11 -7.04
CA ARG A 349 15.79 11.80 -6.47
C ARG A 349 15.75 11.80 -4.94
N LEU A 350 14.59 12.07 -4.36
CA LEU A 350 14.41 12.01 -2.90
C LEU A 350 14.63 10.58 -2.37
N LEU A 351 14.00 9.58 -2.98
CA LEU A 351 14.14 8.16 -2.59
C LEU A 351 15.58 7.67 -2.71
N ASP A 352 16.27 7.99 -3.81
CA ASP A 352 17.68 7.64 -4.02
C ASP A 352 18.58 8.33 -3.00
N ALA A 353 18.29 9.59 -2.67
CA ALA A 353 19.06 10.33 -1.69
C ALA A 353 18.86 9.79 -0.25
N VAL A 354 17.68 9.29 0.09
CA VAL A 354 17.45 8.53 1.33
C VAL A 354 18.15 7.18 1.26
N GLY A 355 18.02 6.46 0.14
CA GLY A 355 18.60 5.14 -0.08
C GLY A 355 20.13 5.10 0.02
N LYS A 356 20.81 6.17 -0.41
CA LYS A 356 22.27 6.34 -0.29
C LYS A 356 22.78 6.51 1.15
N GLN A 357 21.88 6.70 2.13
CA GLN A 357 22.24 6.90 3.54
C GLN A 357 22.09 5.62 4.37
N TYR A 358 21.55 4.54 3.81
CA TYR A 358 21.60 3.18 4.38
C TYR A 358 22.98 2.56 4.14
#